data_AF-A0AAQ3SAY4-F1
#
_entry.id   AF-A0AAQ3SAY4-F1
#
_cell.length_a   1.000
_cell.length_b   1.000
_cell.length_c   1.000
_cell.angle_alpha   90.00
_cell.angle_beta   90.00
_cell.angle_gamma   90.00
#
_symmetry.space_group_name_H-M   'P 1'
#
loop_
_entity.id
_entity.type
_entity.pdbx_description
1 polymer ?
#
loop_
_entity_poly.entity_id
_entity_poly.type
_entity_poly.pdbx_seq_one_letter_code
_entity_poly.pdbx_strand_id
1 'polypeptide(L)'
;MCGVPLFDLAPNLTVSRLCLGTMTFGEQNTLTESFRLLDQAFHAGINFFDSAEMYPVPQRRRTCGRSEEYLGRWIAHRNIPRDSVVIATKVAGPSGQMTWIRGGPKCLDAANIIEAIDSRLFVADADGLYRPLSNSLA
;
A
#
# COMPACT_ATOMS: atom_id res chain seq x y z
N MET A 1 9.09 -11.64 24.66
CA MET A 1 8.63 -10.24 24.65
C MET A 1 7.15 -10.25 24.31
N CYS A 2 6.33 -9.46 25.01
CA CYS A 2 4.91 -9.30 24.68
C CYS A 2 4.81 -8.49 23.37
N GLY A 3 4.25 -9.07 22.31
CA GLY A 3 4.07 -8.37 21.02
C GLY A 3 3.05 -7.22 21.13
N VAL A 4 2.92 -6.43 20.06
CA VAL A 4 1.88 -5.38 20.01
C VAL A 4 0.50 -6.02 20.23
N PRO A 5 -0.32 -5.53 21.19
CA PRO A 5 -1.62 -6.13 21.44
C PRO A 5 -2.54 -6.00 20.22
N LEU A 6 -3.43 -6.98 20.04
CA LEU A 6 -4.43 -6.98 18.98
C LEU A 6 -5.79 -6.48 19.49
N PHE A 7 -6.62 -5.98 18.58
CA PHE A 7 -8.02 -5.68 18.83
C PHE A 7 -8.86 -5.88 17.56
N ASP A 8 -10.16 -6.13 17.75
CA ASP A 8 -11.10 -6.27 16.63
C ASP A 8 -11.56 -4.89 16.18
N LEU A 9 -11.17 -4.51 14.97
CA LEU A 9 -11.56 -3.24 14.34
C LEU A 9 -12.98 -3.32 13.76
N ALA A 10 -13.35 -4.50 13.26
CA ALA A 10 -14.67 -4.82 12.72
C ALA A 10 -14.92 -6.34 12.87
N PRO A 11 -16.16 -6.82 12.67
CA PRO A 11 -16.42 -8.27 12.65
C PRO A 11 -15.47 -8.98 11.68
N ASN A 12 -14.78 -10.00 12.16
CA ASN A 12 -13.78 -10.78 11.40
C ASN A 12 -12.56 -9.98 10.92
N LEU A 13 -12.24 -8.83 11.55
CA LEU A 13 -11.06 -8.03 11.24
C LEU A 13 -10.31 -7.65 12.51
N THR A 14 -9.28 -8.44 12.83
CA THR A 14 -8.39 -8.23 13.97
C THR A 14 -7.09 -7.56 13.53
N VAL A 15 -6.75 -6.43 14.13
CA VAL A 15 -5.55 -5.65 13.81
C VAL A 15 -4.70 -5.37 15.05
N SER A 16 -3.42 -5.10 14.84
CA SER A 16 -2.52 -4.60 15.86
C SER A 16 -2.95 -3.20 16.32
N ARG A 17 -2.85 -2.93 17.63
CA ARG A 17 -3.15 -1.61 18.23
C ARG A 17 -2.32 -0.46 17.66
N LEU A 18 -1.19 -0.78 17.04
CA LEU A 18 -0.36 0.15 16.29
C LEU A 18 -0.45 -0.20 14.80
N CYS A 19 -0.57 0.83 13.97
CA CYS A 19 -0.52 0.73 12.51
C CYS A 19 0.76 1.40 12.01
N LEU A 20 1.45 0.77 11.05
CA LEU A 20 2.60 1.40 10.39
C LEU A 20 2.13 2.18 9.15
N GLY A 21 2.32 3.50 9.17
CA GLY A 21 2.14 4.34 7.99
C GLY A 21 3.35 4.27 7.04
N THR A 22 3.09 4.32 5.74
CA THR A 22 4.11 4.11 4.68
C THR A 22 4.40 5.34 3.80
N MET A 23 3.87 6.52 4.14
CA MET A 23 3.87 7.69 3.26
C MET A 23 5.26 8.20 2.83
N THR A 24 6.34 7.81 3.49
CA THR A 24 7.71 8.23 3.18
C THR A 24 8.44 7.26 2.24
N PHE A 25 7.85 6.09 1.97
CA PHE A 25 8.49 4.99 1.25
C PHE A 25 8.53 5.26 -0.25
N GLY A 26 9.73 5.38 -0.82
CA GLY A 26 9.95 5.70 -2.24
C GLY A 26 10.26 7.16 -2.54
N GLU A 27 10.35 8.01 -1.51
CA GLU A 27 10.87 9.39 -1.59
C GLU A 27 11.94 9.64 -0.52
N GLN A 28 11.58 9.63 0.77
CA GLN A 28 12.55 9.82 1.86
C GLN A 28 13.24 8.51 2.26
N ASN A 29 12.56 7.37 2.11
CA ASN A 29 13.14 6.06 2.35
C ASN A 29 13.36 5.33 1.03
N THR A 30 14.56 4.75 0.88
CA THR A 30 14.89 3.79 -0.16
C THR A 30 14.14 2.47 0.04
N LEU A 31 14.11 1.61 -0.98
CA LEU A 31 13.47 0.29 -0.90
C LEU A 31 14.03 -0.54 0.27
N THR A 32 15.36 -0.57 0.43
CA THR A 32 16.04 -1.31 1.48
C THR A 32 15.69 -0.79 2.88
N GLU A 33 15.61 0.53 3.05
CA GLU A 33 15.20 1.14 4.32
C GLU A 33 13.74 0.85 4.65
N SER A 34 12.85 0.96 3.64
CA SER A 34 11.44 0.59 3.78
C SER A 34 11.28 -0.87 4.18
N PHE A 35 12.02 -1.80 3.55
CA PHE A 35 12.02 -3.22 3.93
C PHE A 35 12.46 -3.41 5.39
N ARG A 36 13.54 -2.74 5.81
CA ARG A 36 14.01 -2.82 7.20
C ARG A 36 12.95 -2.34 8.20
N LEU A 37 12.23 -1.26 7.89
CA LEU A 37 11.17 -0.74 8.75
C LEU A 37 9.95 -1.68 8.80
N LEU A 38 9.57 -2.25 7.66
CA LEU A 38 8.50 -3.23 7.54
C LEU A 38 8.84 -4.53 8.31
N ASP A 39 10.06 -5.05 8.14
CA ASP A 39 10.58 -6.20 8.86
C ASP A 39 10.51 -5.96 10.38
N GLN A 40 10.99 -4.80 10.85
CA GLN A 40 10.95 -4.44 12.27
C GLN A 40 9.53 -4.36 12.83
N ALA A 41 8.60 -3.72 12.11
CA ALA A 41 7.21 -3.62 12.53
C ALA A 41 6.54 -5.01 12.60
N PHE A 42 6.70 -5.81 11.54
CA PHE A 42 6.12 -7.15 11.48
C PHE A 42 6.65 -8.05 12.60
N HIS A 43 7.96 -8.07 12.83
CA HIS A 43 8.57 -8.85 13.92
C HIS A 43 8.19 -8.35 15.32
N ALA A 44 7.78 -7.09 15.47
CA ALA A 44 7.22 -6.56 16.72
C ALA A 44 5.75 -6.96 16.96
N GLY A 45 5.10 -7.61 15.98
CA GLY A 45 3.70 -8.02 16.04
C GLY A 45 2.72 -7.02 15.43
N ILE A 46 3.20 -6.05 14.63
CA ILE A 46 2.32 -5.20 13.84
C ILE A 46 1.85 -5.99 12.61
N ASN A 47 0.54 -6.11 12.46
CA ASN A 47 -0.07 -6.70 11.26
C ASN A 47 -0.78 -5.65 10.40
N PHE A 48 -0.94 -4.41 10.87
CA PHE A 48 -1.71 -3.37 10.19
C PHE A 48 -0.82 -2.32 9.53
N PHE A 49 -0.94 -2.20 8.21
CA PHE A 49 -0.13 -1.32 7.38
C PHE A 49 -1.01 -0.37 6.56
N ASP A 50 -0.66 0.91 6.57
CA ASP A 50 -1.41 1.98 5.92
C ASP A 50 -0.63 2.58 4.74
N SER A 51 -1.29 2.68 3.60
CA SER A 51 -0.78 3.31 2.39
C SER A 51 -1.84 4.15 1.68
N ALA A 52 -1.51 4.71 0.53
CA ALA A 52 -2.43 5.42 -0.33
C ALA A 52 -1.89 5.43 -1.76
N GLU A 53 -2.78 5.50 -2.74
CA GLU A 53 -2.39 5.46 -4.14
C GLU A 53 -1.47 6.63 -4.57
N MET A 54 -1.57 7.74 -3.83
CA MET A 54 -0.83 8.99 -4.05
C MET A 54 0.50 9.04 -3.31
N TYR A 55 0.76 8.11 -2.38
CA TYR A 55 2.02 8.07 -1.65
C TYR A 55 3.18 7.71 -2.57
N PRO A 56 4.39 8.25 -2.33
CA PRO A 56 4.86 8.93 -1.12
C PRO A 56 4.65 10.45 -1.09
N VAL A 57 5.03 11.07 0.04
CA VAL A 57 5.06 12.52 0.26
C VAL A 57 6.50 13.08 0.21
N PRO A 58 6.71 14.31 -0.34
CA PRO A 58 5.74 15.09 -1.11
C PRO A 58 5.32 14.39 -2.41
N GLN A 59 4.07 14.61 -2.83
CA GLN A 59 3.49 13.91 -3.97
C GLN A 59 4.09 14.41 -5.27
N ARG A 60 4.53 13.48 -6.11
CA ARG A 60 5.07 13.77 -7.45
C ARG A 60 4.59 12.72 -8.43
N ARG A 61 4.35 13.12 -9.69
CA ARG A 61 3.99 12.19 -10.77
C ARG A 61 4.95 10.99 -10.88
N ARG A 62 6.26 11.24 -10.77
CA ARG A 62 7.32 10.21 -10.90
C ARG A 62 7.35 9.17 -9.76
N THR A 63 6.81 9.50 -8.60
CA THR A 63 6.89 8.67 -7.39
C THR A 63 5.54 8.14 -6.93
N CYS A 64 4.44 8.65 -7.49
CA CYS A 64 3.07 8.21 -7.22
C CYS A 64 2.95 6.68 -7.26
N GLY A 65 2.44 6.08 -6.18
CA GLY A 65 2.24 4.64 -6.03
C GLY A 65 3.44 3.85 -5.52
N ARG A 66 4.63 4.46 -5.34
CA ARG A 66 5.82 3.72 -4.89
C ARG A 66 5.68 3.12 -3.50
N SER A 67 4.91 3.74 -2.60
CA SER A 67 4.74 3.18 -1.25
C SER A 67 3.96 1.86 -1.29
N GLU A 68 2.92 1.76 -2.13
CA GLU A 68 2.20 0.51 -2.37
C GLU A 68 3.08 -0.52 -3.08
N GLU A 69 3.85 -0.09 -4.08
CA GLU A 69 4.82 -0.94 -4.78
C GLU A 69 5.84 -1.54 -3.81
N TYR A 70 6.39 -0.73 -2.90
CA TYR A 70 7.38 -1.19 -1.92
C TYR A 70 6.76 -2.15 -0.91
N LEU A 71 5.52 -1.91 -0.47
CA LEU A 71 4.78 -2.82 0.41
C LEU A 71 4.52 -4.17 -0.28
N GLY A 72 4.08 -4.16 -1.55
CA GLY A 72 3.85 -5.37 -2.33
C GLY A 72 5.13 -6.16 -2.58
N ARG A 73 6.23 -5.48 -2.94
CA ARG A 73 7.56 -6.09 -3.06
C ARG A 73 8.00 -6.72 -1.74
N TRP A 74 7.81 -6.05 -0.61
CA TRP A 74 8.18 -6.60 0.70
C TRP A 74 7.43 -7.90 1.01
N ILE A 75 6.11 -7.92 0.81
CA ILE A 75 5.28 -9.12 1.01
C ILE A 75 5.80 -10.29 0.19
N ALA A 76 6.08 -10.07 -1.11
CA ALA A 76 6.61 -11.10 -1.99
C ALA A 76 8.02 -11.56 -1.58
N HIS A 77 8.97 -10.63 -1.42
CA HIS A 77 10.38 -10.96 -1.18
C HIS A 77 10.62 -11.59 0.21
N ARG A 78 9.76 -11.31 1.18
CA ARG A 78 9.83 -11.91 2.52
C ARG A 78 8.90 -13.12 2.69
N ASN A 79 8.16 -13.49 1.66
CA ASN A 79 7.13 -14.54 1.71
C ASN A 79 6.17 -14.34 2.89
N ILE A 80 5.71 -13.10 3.12
CA ILE A 80 4.76 -12.80 4.18
C ILE A 80 3.42 -13.46 3.83
N PRO A 81 2.86 -14.33 4.69
CA PRO A 81 1.55 -14.91 4.43
C PRO A 81 0.50 -13.81 4.30
N ARG A 82 -0.28 -13.81 3.22
CA ARG A 82 -1.26 -12.75 2.95
C ARG A 82 -2.23 -12.54 4.12
N ASP A 83 -2.65 -13.62 4.77
CA ASP A 83 -3.61 -13.58 5.89
C ASP A 83 -2.97 -13.12 7.22
N SER A 84 -1.65 -12.97 7.27
CA SER A 84 -0.95 -12.45 8.45
C SER A 84 -0.87 -10.92 8.49
N VAL A 85 -1.35 -10.22 7.45
CA VAL A 85 -1.32 -8.76 7.34
C VAL A 85 -2.65 -8.17 6.90
N VAL A 86 -2.95 -6.98 7.41
CA VAL A 86 -4.06 -6.12 7.02
C VAL A 86 -3.47 -4.88 6.36
N ILE A 87 -3.90 -4.60 5.14
CA ILE A 87 -3.42 -3.49 4.34
C ILE A 87 -4.60 -2.55 4.08
N ALA A 88 -4.46 -1.30 4.52
CA ALA A 88 -5.37 -0.22 4.13
C ALA A 88 -4.72 0.63 3.05
N THR A 89 -5.46 0.90 1.98
CA THR A 89 -5.09 1.92 0.99
C THR A 89 -6.25 2.88 0.77
N LYS A 90 -5.98 3.97 0.05
CA LYS A 90 -6.88 5.12 -0.11
C LYS A 90 -6.88 5.60 -1.55
N VAL A 91 -8.06 5.93 -2.04
CA VAL A 91 -8.28 6.53 -3.35
C VAL A 91 -8.16 8.05 -3.25
N ALA A 92 -7.45 8.66 -4.18
CA ALA A 92 -7.33 10.10 -4.30
C ALA A 92 -8.66 10.72 -4.76
N GLY A 93 -9.11 11.72 -4.01
CA GLY A 93 -10.20 12.60 -4.40
C GLY A 93 -9.72 13.86 -5.11
N PRO A 94 -10.60 14.85 -5.29
CA PRO A 94 -10.25 16.13 -5.89
C PRO A 94 -9.19 16.86 -5.09
N SER A 95 -8.09 17.25 -5.77
CA SER A 95 -6.97 17.97 -5.13
C SER A 95 -6.62 19.29 -5.80
N GLY A 96 -7.03 19.50 -7.06
CA GLY A 96 -6.61 20.64 -7.88
C GLY A 96 -5.11 20.66 -8.25
N GLN A 97 -4.29 19.76 -7.69
CA GLN A 97 -2.83 19.75 -7.84
C GLN A 97 -2.30 18.44 -8.42
N MET A 98 -2.89 17.29 -8.07
CA MET A 98 -2.47 15.97 -8.54
C MET A 98 -3.13 15.58 -9.86
N THR A 99 -2.97 16.42 -10.89
CA THR A 99 -3.61 16.24 -12.21
C THR A 99 -3.13 14.98 -12.96
N TRP A 100 -2.04 14.35 -12.51
CA TRP A 100 -1.51 13.11 -13.07
C TRP A 100 -2.19 11.84 -12.56
N ILE A 101 -2.98 11.92 -11.48
CA ILE A 101 -3.78 10.78 -11.02
C ILE A 101 -5.10 10.82 -11.79
N ARG A 102 -5.31 9.91 -12.75
CA ARG A 102 -6.55 9.82 -13.55
C ARG A 102 -7.03 11.17 -14.12
N GLY A 103 -6.09 11.98 -14.61
CA GLY A 103 -6.38 13.31 -15.18
C GLY A 103 -6.79 14.39 -14.16
N GLY A 104 -6.63 14.13 -12.86
CA GLY A 104 -7.12 14.97 -11.78
C GLY A 104 -8.57 14.62 -11.45
N PRO A 105 -8.84 13.77 -10.44
CA PRO A 105 -10.18 13.32 -10.13
C PRO A 105 -11.07 14.52 -9.79
N LYS A 106 -12.23 14.62 -10.43
CA LYS A 106 -13.19 15.71 -10.18
C LYS A 106 -14.13 15.42 -9.01
N CYS A 107 -14.29 14.14 -8.67
CA CYS A 107 -15.08 13.64 -7.56
C CYS A 107 -14.60 12.24 -7.15
N LEU A 108 -15.08 11.75 -6.00
CA LEU A 108 -14.95 10.36 -5.57
C LEU A 108 -16.18 9.57 -6.03
N ASP A 109 -16.36 9.43 -7.34
CA ASP A 109 -17.44 8.61 -7.92
C ASP A 109 -17.02 7.14 -8.07
N ALA A 110 -18.00 6.30 -8.41
CA ALA A 110 -17.78 4.86 -8.58
C ALA A 110 -16.70 4.55 -9.64
N ALA A 111 -16.69 5.29 -10.76
CA ALA A 111 -15.72 5.09 -11.82
C ALA A 111 -14.29 5.35 -11.34
N ASN A 112 -14.07 6.48 -10.65
CA ASN A 112 -12.77 6.84 -10.08
C ASN A 112 -12.30 5.82 -9.03
N ILE A 113 -13.21 5.33 -8.18
CA ILE A 113 -12.89 4.33 -7.16
C ILE A 113 -12.55 2.98 -7.79
N ILE A 114 -13.34 2.51 -8.75
CA ILE A 114 -13.10 1.23 -9.44
C ILE A 114 -11.77 1.28 -10.20
N GLU A 115 -11.53 2.34 -10.98
CA GLU A 115 -10.27 2.49 -11.71
C GLU A 115 -9.07 2.55 -10.76
N ALA A 116 -9.21 3.21 -9.60
CA ALA A 116 -8.17 3.24 -8.59
C ALA A 116 -7.90 1.86 -7.97
N ILE A 117 -8.93 1.03 -7.75
CA ILE A 117 -8.77 -0.32 -7.22
C ILE A 117 -8.10 -1.23 -8.27
N ASP A 118 -8.62 -1.24 -9.50
CA ASP A 118 -8.15 -2.14 -10.57
C ASP A 118 -6.72 -1.81 -11.01
N SER A 119 -6.36 -0.53 -11.03
CA SER A 119 -4.99 -0.09 -11.34
C SER A 119 -3.97 -0.46 -10.26
N ARG A 120 -4.42 -0.88 -9.07
CA ARG A 120 -3.59 -1.09 -7.88
C ARG A 120 -3.71 -2.49 -7.28
N LEU A 121 -4.62 -3.33 -7.80
CA LEU A 121 -4.51 -4.76 -7.56
C LEU A 121 -3.26 -5.21 -8.29
N PHE A 122 -2.20 -5.39 -7.52
CA PHE A 122 -1.03 -6.08 -8.02
C PHE A 122 -1.32 -7.58 -7.92
N VAL A 123 -1.06 -8.33 -8.98
CA VAL A 123 -1.00 -9.80 -8.94
C VAL A 123 0.46 -10.20 -9.08
N ALA A 124 0.91 -11.17 -8.28
CA ALA A 124 2.21 -11.78 -8.51
C ALA A 124 2.16 -12.54 -9.83
N ASP A 125 2.95 -12.11 -10.81
CA ASP A 125 3.17 -12.91 -12.01
C ASP A 125 3.99 -14.17 -11.68
N ALA A 126 4.17 -15.06 -12.67
CA ALA A 126 4.89 -16.32 -12.51
C ALA A 126 6.36 -16.14 -12.04
N ASP A 127 6.91 -14.93 -12.17
CA ASP A 127 8.27 -14.56 -11.76
C ASP A 127 8.30 -13.88 -10.38
N GLY A 128 7.16 -13.81 -9.69
CA GLY A 128 7.03 -13.20 -8.37
C GLY A 128 7.02 -11.67 -8.37
N LEU A 129 6.85 -11.04 -9.55
CA LEU A 129 6.75 -9.59 -9.67
C LEU A 129 5.29 -9.15 -9.58
N TYR A 130 5.00 -8.25 -8.66
CA TYR A 130 3.68 -7.65 -8.51
C TYR A 130 3.46 -6.59 -9.59
N ARG A 131 2.56 -6.85 -10.55
CA ARG A 131 2.18 -5.92 -11.62
C ARG A 131 0.71 -5.51 -11.48
N PRO A 132 0.34 -4.27 -11.83
CA PRO A 132 -1.07 -3.88 -11.92
C PRO A 132 -1.86 -4.85 -12.79
N LEU A 133 -3.09 -5.21 -12.37
CA LEU A 133 -4.01 -6.04 -13.17
C LEU A 133 -4.20 -5.53 -14.60
N SER A 134 -4.16 -4.21 -14.80
CA SER A 134 -4.28 -3.59 -16.11
C SER A 134 -3.17 -4.00 -17.09
N ASN A 135 -2.02 -4.47 -16.58
CA ASN A 135 -0.90 -4.95 -17.38
C ASN A 135 -0.85 -6.48 -17.54
N SER A 136 -1.77 -7.24 -16.93
CA SER A 136 -1.81 -8.71 -17.03
C SER A 136 -2.85 -9.24 -18.04
N LEU A 137 -3.54 -8.35 -18.74
CA LEU A 137 -4.55 -8.67 -19.78
C LEU A 137 -4.08 -8.27 -21.20
N ALA A 138 -2.78 -8.06 -21.40
CA ALA A 138 -2.16 -7.81 -22.70
C ALA A 138 -1.30 -9.00 -23.14
#